data_AF-K0KHD3-F1
#
_entry.id   AF-K0KHD3-F1
#
_cell.length_a   1.000
_cell.length_b   1.000
_cell.length_c   1.000
_cell.angle_alpha   90.00
_cell.angle_beta   90.00
_cell.angle_gamma   90.00
#
_symmetry.space_group_name_H-M   'P 1'
#
loop_
_entity.id
_entity.type
_entity.pdbx_description
1 polymer ?
#
loop_
_entity_poly.entity_id
_entity_poly.type
_entity_poly.pdbx_seq_one_letter_code
_entity_poly.pdbx_strand_id
1 'polypeptide(L)'
;MAPPTPVLIQEDLQRVYNLNQKLSDAKCSLKSITQYECTFNGGLVNCYPFKRLFQDCLMKDGKKQRVEITTMETNAKEKQQINEAKKFLNAESQIRQLYELEQSE
;
A
#
# COMPACT_ATOMS: atom_id res chain seq x y z
N MET A 1 22.30 -1.55 -22.28
CA MET A 1 21.37 -2.25 -21.36
C MET A 1 21.75 -1.82 -19.95
N ALA A 2 20.79 -1.37 -19.14
CA ALA A 2 21.07 -1.04 -17.74
C ALA A 2 21.23 -2.34 -16.93
N PRO A 3 22.18 -2.40 -15.98
CA PRO A 3 22.35 -3.57 -15.13
C PRO A 3 21.10 -3.81 -14.27
N PRO A 4 20.81 -5.06 -13.88
CA PRO A 4 19.69 -5.36 -12.99
C PRO A 4 19.89 -4.64 -11.66
N THR A 5 18.93 -3.79 -11.29
CA THR A 5 18.93 -3.13 -9.99
C THR A 5 18.61 -4.16 -8.91
N PRO A 6 19.51 -4.42 -7.94
CA PRO A 6 19.23 -5.38 -6.89
C PRO A 6 18.08 -4.90 -6.00
N VAL A 7 17.09 -5.76 -5.79
CA VAL A 7 15.99 -5.51 -4.84
C VAL A 7 16.48 -5.98 -3.48
N LEU A 8 16.83 -5.04 -2.61
CA LEU A 8 17.27 -5.33 -1.24
C LEU A 8 16.07 -5.34 -0.32
N ILE A 9 15.88 -6.42 0.44
CA ILE A 9 14.86 -6.51 1.50
C ILE A 9 15.34 -5.80 2.77
N GLN A 10 14.40 -5.51 3.69
CA GLN A 10 14.68 -4.68 4.87
C GLN A 10 15.79 -5.27 5.76
N GLU A 11 15.84 -6.60 5.86
CA GLU A 11 16.84 -7.35 6.61
C GLU A 11 18.24 -7.17 5.99
N ASP A 12 18.34 -7.21 4.66
CA ASP A 12 19.58 -7.01 3.93
C ASP A 12 20.10 -5.58 4.09
N LEU A 13 19.20 -4.60 4.15
CA LEU A 13 19.57 -3.21 4.36
C LEU A 13 20.17 -2.96 5.74
N GLN A 14 19.61 -3.58 6.78
CA GLN A 14 20.17 -3.48 8.13
C GLN A 14 21.56 -4.11 8.19
N ARG A 15 21.71 -5.32 7.63
CA ARG A 15 22.96 -6.09 7.69
C ARG A 15 24.08 -5.48 6.87
N VAL A 16 23.79 -4.97 5.68
CA VAL A 16 24.83 -4.50 4.74
C VAL A 16 25.22 -3.04 4.99
N TYR A 17 24.30 -2.19 5.47
CA TYR A 17 24.51 -0.74 5.44
C TYR A 17 24.42 -0.01 6.78
N ASN A 18 24.09 -0.68 7.91
CA ASN A 18 23.72 -0.02 9.16
C ASN A 18 22.72 1.12 8.90
N LEU A 19 21.76 0.83 8.01
CA LEU A 19 20.95 1.84 7.32
C LEU A 19 20.21 2.72 8.32
N ASN A 20 19.71 2.16 9.42
CA ASN A 20 18.99 2.88 10.47
C ASN A 20 19.81 4.04 11.05
N GLN A 21 21.12 3.84 11.25
CA GLN A 21 22.02 4.85 11.80
C GLN A 21 22.43 5.90 10.75
N LYS A 22 22.46 5.52 9.46
CA LYS A 22 22.73 6.47 8.37
C LYS A 22 21.48 7.27 7.95
N LEU A 23 20.29 6.68 8.08
CA LEU A 23 19.02 7.34 7.80
C LEU A 23 18.66 8.39 8.86
N SER A 24 18.98 8.16 10.14
CA SER A 24 18.74 9.13 11.21
C SER A 24 19.48 10.46 10.96
N ASP A 25 20.63 10.39 10.31
CA ASP A 25 21.47 11.54 9.97
C ASP A 25 21.12 12.19 8.62
N ALA A 26 20.31 11.53 7.79
CA ALA A 26 20.04 11.94 6.42
C ALA A 26 18.73 12.73 6.30
N LYS A 27 18.69 13.72 5.41
CA LYS A 27 17.43 14.37 5.02
C LYS A 27 16.65 13.42 4.12
N CYS A 28 15.61 12.80 4.67
CA CYS A 28 14.77 11.86 3.97
C CYS A 28 13.39 12.45 3.67
N SER A 29 12.82 12.07 2.52
CA SER A 29 11.43 12.38 2.15
C SER A 29 10.61 11.10 2.05
N LEU A 30 9.41 11.13 2.59
CA LEU A 30 8.47 10.02 2.49
C LEU A 30 7.76 10.04 1.14
N LYS A 31 7.73 8.89 0.47
CA LYS A 31 7.01 8.65 -0.78
C LYS A 31 6.10 7.44 -0.62
N SER A 32 5.00 7.41 -1.35
CA SER A 32 4.06 6.29 -1.32
C SER A 32 3.58 5.96 -2.72
N ILE A 33 3.41 4.68 -3.00
CA ILE A 33 2.74 4.19 -4.20
C ILE A 33 1.52 3.36 -3.77
N THR A 34 0.40 3.54 -4.47
CA THR A 34 -0.75 2.65 -4.34
C THR A 34 -0.75 1.74 -5.55
N GLN A 35 -0.76 0.44 -5.32
CA GLN A 35 -0.85 -0.60 -6.34
C GLN A 35 -2.12 -1.41 -6.09
N TYR A 36 -2.54 -2.20 -7.08
CA TYR A 36 -3.72 -3.05 -6.97
C TYR A 36 -3.29 -4.49 -7.20
N GLU A 37 -3.58 -5.36 -6.24
CA GLU A 37 -3.45 -6.80 -6.39
C GLU A 37 -4.78 -7.35 -6.91
N CYS A 38 -4.79 -7.77 -8.17
CA CYS A 38 -5.99 -8.26 -8.84
C CYS A 38 -5.95 -9.78 -8.98
N THR A 39 -7.05 -10.42 -8.61
CA THR A 39 -7.27 -11.86 -8.77
C THR A 39 -8.48 -12.09 -9.69
N PHE A 40 -8.35 -13.06 -10.60
CA PHE A 40 -9.41 -13.44 -11.51
C PHE A 40 -10.12 -14.69 -10.99
N ASN A 41 -11.41 -14.58 -10.67
CA ASN A 41 -12.22 -15.68 -10.15
C ASN A 41 -13.46 -15.86 -11.04
N GLY A 42 -13.39 -16.82 -11.97
CA GLY A 42 -14.56 -17.35 -12.68
C GLY A 42 -15.38 -16.32 -13.47
N GLY A 43 -14.77 -15.25 -13.96
CA GLY A 43 -15.45 -14.18 -14.71
C GLY A 43 -15.50 -12.83 -13.98
N LEU A 44 -15.14 -12.79 -12.69
CA LEU A 44 -15.02 -11.56 -11.91
C LEU A 44 -13.54 -11.24 -11.63
N VAL A 45 -13.17 -9.97 -11.79
CA VAL A 45 -11.84 -9.44 -11.42
C VAL A 45 -11.97 -8.72 -10.09
N ASN A 46 -11.38 -9.27 -9.04
CA ASN A 46 -11.36 -8.66 -7.71
C ASN A 46 -10.00 -8.01 -7.49
N CYS A 47 -9.97 -6.68 -7.39
CA CYS A 47 -8.74 -5.92 -7.15
C CYS A 47 -8.73 -5.31 -5.75
N TYR A 48 -7.67 -5.54 -5.00
CA TYR A 48 -7.47 -4.97 -3.67
C TYR A 48 -6.33 -3.95 -3.71
N PRO A 49 -6.58 -2.69 -3.34
CA PRO A 49 -5.52 -1.70 -3.27
C PRO A 49 -4.59 -1.99 -2.09
N PHE A 50 -3.28 -1.94 -2.34
CA PHE A 50 -2.25 -2.00 -1.29
C PHE A 50 -1.27 -0.84 -1.48
N LYS A 51 -0.87 -0.23 -0.36
CA LYS A 51 0.08 0.88 -0.35
C LYS A 51 1.48 0.37 0.01
N ARG A 52 2.49 0.76 -0.77
CA ARG A 52 3.90 0.61 -0.40
C ARG A 52 4.49 1.97 -0.06
N LEU A 53 5.29 2.00 1.01
CA LEU A 53 5.94 3.21 1.51
C LEU A 53 7.43 3.15 1.23
N PHE A 54 7.98 4.28 0.80
CA PHE A 54 9.39 4.43 0.51
C PHE A 54 9.96 5.66 1.20
N GLN A 55 11.21 5.54 1.60
CA GLN A 55 11.99 6.63 2.12
C GLN A 55 13.10 6.96 1.13
N ASP A 56 13.04 8.16 0.55
CA ASP A 56 14.05 8.71 -0.34
C ASP A 56 14.99 9.59 0.47
N CYS A 57 16.21 9.11 0.71
CA CYS A 57 17.22 9.80 1.51
C CYS A 57 18.35 10.33 0.64
N LEU A 58 18.78 11.56 0.92
CA LEU A 58 20.03 12.10 0.40
C LEU A 58 21.14 11.81 1.41
N MET A 59 22.05 10.92 1.03
CA MET A 59 23.19 10.52 1.86
C MET A 59 24.28 11.60 1.86
N LYS A 60 25.17 11.58 2.86
CA LYS A 60 26.26 12.57 3.00
C LYS A 60 27.25 12.55 1.81
N ASP A 61 27.35 11.43 1.11
CA ASP A 61 28.16 11.26 -0.11
C ASP A 61 27.46 11.78 -1.38
N GLY A 62 26.29 12.43 -1.25
CA GLY A 62 25.50 12.98 -2.34
C GLY A 62 24.67 11.94 -3.10
N LYS A 63 24.75 10.65 -2.74
CA LYS A 63 23.96 9.60 -3.38
C LYS A 63 22.54 9.60 -2.85
N LYS A 64 21.58 9.39 -3.75
CA LYS A 64 20.17 9.17 -3.40
C LYS A 64 19.95 7.68 -3.16
N GLN A 65 19.47 7.33 -1.97
CA GLN A 65 19.09 5.98 -1.60
C GLN A 65 17.57 5.93 -1.42
N ARG A 66 16.91 5.05 -2.17
CA ARG A 66 15.49 4.73 -1.98
C ARG A 66 15.39 3.42 -1.21
N VAL A 67 14.61 3.44 -0.14
CA VAL A 67 14.43 2.31 0.77
C VAL A 67 12.95 2.03 0.92
N GLU A 68 12.53 0.78 0.71
CA GLU A 68 11.17 0.38 1.05
C GLU A 68 11.04 0.21 2.57
N ILE A 69 10.03 0.84 3.15
CA ILE A 69 9.72 0.79 4.59
C ILE A 69 8.29 0.28 4.85
N THR A 70 7.72 -0.42 3.88
CA THR A 70 6.40 -1.04 4.00
C THR A 70 6.43 -2.10 5.10
N THR A 71 5.54 -1.99 6.09
CA THR A 71 5.36 -2.98 7.16
C THR A 71 4.02 -3.70 7.02
N MET A 72 3.86 -4.84 7.70
CA MET A 72 2.56 -5.54 7.82
C MET A 72 1.45 -4.60 8.31
N GLU A 73 1.80 -3.65 9.17
CA GLU A 73 0.87 -2.68 9.74
C GLU A 73 0.53 -1.52 8.81
N THR A 74 1.33 -1.28 7.77
CA THR A 74 1.15 -0.15 6.82
C THR A 74 -0.23 -0.17 6.16
N ASN A 75 -0.75 -1.38 5.91
CA ASN A 75 -2.09 -1.59 5.36
C ASN A 75 -3.09 -2.11 6.41
N ALA A 76 -2.66 -2.34 7.67
CA ALA A 76 -3.49 -2.89 8.74
C ALA A 76 -4.53 -1.92 9.32
N LYS A 77 -4.86 -0.82 8.63
CA LYS A 77 -6.08 -0.03 8.90
C LYS A 77 -7.36 -0.78 8.48
N GLU A 78 -7.33 -2.10 8.62
CA GLU A 78 -8.38 -3.07 8.34
C GLU A 78 -9.68 -2.65 9.02
N LYS A 79 -9.63 -2.16 10.27
CA LYS A 79 -10.84 -1.71 10.99
C LYS A 79 -11.54 -0.50 10.34
N GLN A 80 -10.78 0.46 9.80
CA GLN A 80 -11.38 1.62 9.11
C GLN A 80 -11.96 1.20 7.75
N GLN A 81 -11.24 0.36 7.01
CA GLN A 81 -11.69 -0.16 5.72
C GLN A 81 -12.90 -1.09 5.85
N ILE A 82 -12.94 -1.96 6.86
CA ILE A 82 -14.10 -2.81 7.19
C ILE A 82 -15.32 -1.95 7.53
N ASN A 83 -15.14 -0.87 8.29
CA ASN A 83 -16.25 0.02 8.64
C ASN A 83 -16.79 0.78 7.42
N GLU A 84 -15.93 1.22 6.52
CA GLU A 84 -16.35 1.82 5.25
C GLU A 84 -17.05 0.80 4.35
N ALA A 85 -16.47 -0.39 4.16
CA ALA A 85 -17.08 -1.46 3.38
C ALA A 85 -18.48 -1.85 3.91
N LYS A 86 -18.65 -1.92 5.23
CA LYS A 86 -19.97 -2.14 5.86
C LYS A 86 -20.97 -1.02 5.55
N LYS A 87 -20.53 0.24 5.53
CA LYS A 87 -21.40 1.37 5.15
C LYS A 87 -21.86 1.25 3.70
N PHE A 88 -20.95 0.89 2.79
CA PHE A 88 -21.29 0.69 1.37
C PHE A 88 -22.28 -0.47 1.16
N LEU A 89 -22.02 -1.64 1.76
CA LEU A 89 -22.92 -2.79 1.70
C LEU A 89 -24.31 -2.47 2.25
N ASN A 90 -24.39 -1.74 3.36
CA ASN A 90 -25.66 -1.32 3.93
C ASN A 90 -26.41 -0.38 2.98
N ALA A 91 -25.72 0.61 2.40
CA ALA A 91 -26.34 1.53 1.43
C ALA A 91 -26.87 0.79 0.19
N GLU A 92 -26.13 -0.18 -0.34
CA GLU A 92 -26.56 -0.99 -1.47
C GLU A 92 -27.81 -1.81 -1.14
N SER A 93 -27.87 -2.41 0.06
CA SER A 93 -29.04 -3.15 0.51
C SER A 93 -30.29 -2.28 0.64
N GLN A 94 -30.14 -1.04 1.14
CA GLN A 94 -31.23 -0.08 1.26
C GLN A 94 -31.74 0.37 -0.11
N ILE A 95 -30.83 0.66 -1.04
CA ILE A 95 -31.19 1.01 -2.42
C ILE A 95 -32.00 -0.12 -3.06
N ARG A 96 -31.56 -1.37 -2.88
CA ARG A 96 -32.27 -2.54 -3.41
C ARG A 96 -33.70 -2.68 -2.84
N GLN A 97 -33.86 -2.48 -1.54
CA GLN A 97 -35.18 -2.51 -0.90
C GLN A 97 -36.11 -1.41 -1.44
N LEU A 98 -35.58 -0.21 -1.68
CA LEU A 98 -36.36 0.89 -2.27
C LEU A 98 -36.83 0.55 -3.69
N TYR A 99 -35.94 -0.02 -4.52
CA TYR A 99 -36.31 -0.48 -5.86
C TYR A 99 -37.40 -1.56 -5.85
N GLU A 100 -37.35 -2.49 -4.90
CA GLU A 100 -38.35 -3.56 -4.77
C GLU A 100 -39.73 -3.00 -4.35
N LEU A 101 -39.75 -1.96 -3.52
CA LEU A 101 -40.98 -1.25 -3.14
C LEU A 101 -41.58 -0.47 -4.32
N GLU A 102 -40.77 0.26 -5.08
CA GLU A 102 -41.22 1.01 -6.26
C GLU A 102 -41.79 0.11 -7.37
N GLN A 103 -41.40 -1.18 -7.43
CA GLN A 103 -41.97 -2.14 -8.39
C GLN A 103 -43.25 -2.83 -7.90
N SER A 104 -43.62 -2.64 -6.63
CA SER A 104 -44.80 -3.25 -6.02
C SER A 104 -46.04 -2.33 -5.97
N GLU A 105 -45.87 -1.06 -6.38
CA GLU A 105 -46.94 -0.10 -6.67
C GLU A 105 -47.28 -0.09 -8.18
#